data_AF-A0A356I163-F1
#
_entry.id   AF-A0A356I163-F1
#
_cell.length_a   1.000
_cell.length_b   1.000
_cell.length_c   1.000
_cell.angle_alpha   90.00
_cell.angle_beta   90.00
_cell.angle_gamma   90.00
#
_symmetry.space_group_name_H-M   'P 1'
#
loop_
_entity.id
_entity.type
_entity.pdbx_description
1 polymer ?
#
loop_
_entity_poly.entity_id
_entity_poly.type
_entity_poly.pdbx_seq_one_letter_code
_entity_poly.pdbx_strand_id
1 'polypeptide(L)'
;MLAGESAENIKAFTGVAVYEPEFLNFLPHGVSSVTDAWMRAKDAGNKIGIMDVSGAYWTDIGNPSAYASAVVNALRSSGETIYIHPDIECGDVEMDGYVVIEKGCALSDVKSLRNCIILSAFPSPQSSPQKGEEVNKSPLPSGE
;
A
#
# COMPACT_ATOMS: atom_id res chain seq x y z
N MET A 1 -27.49 33.29 30.78
CA MET A 1 -26.51 32.79 29.79
C MET A 1 -25.80 31.62 30.44
N LEU A 2 -26.19 30.39 30.11
CA LEU A 2 -25.47 29.20 30.58
C LEU A 2 -24.32 28.95 29.62
N ALA A 3 -23.11 28.88 30.16
CA ALA A 3 -21.93 28.46 29.43
C ALA A 3 -22.20 27.07 28.85
N GLY A 4 -22.12 26.93 27.53
CA GLY A 4 -22.20 25.62 26.89
C GLY A 4 -21.02 24.78 27.33
N GLU A 5 -21.30 23.59 27.86
CA GLU A 5 -20.31 22.53 28.06
C GLU A 5 -19.51 22.35 26.76
N SER A 6 -18.19 22.56 26.83
CA SER A 6 -17.30 22.16 25.76
C SER A 6 -17.34 20.63 25.68
N ALA A 7 -17.92 20.09 24.60
CA ALA A 7 -17.85 18.67 24.31
C ALA A 7 -16.37 18.24 24.39
N GLU A 8 -16.06 17.21 25.17
CA GLU A 8 -14.71 16.67 25.25
C GLU A 8 -14.23 16.31 23.84
N ASN A 9 -13.08 16.87 23.46
CA ASN A 9 -12.50 16.64 22.15
C ASN A 9 -11.80 15.27 22.18
N ILE A 10 -12.55 14.20 21.96
CA ILE A 10 -12.05 12.83 21.93
C ILE A 10 -11.05 12.71 20.77
N LYS A 11 -9.78 12.45 21.09
CA LYS A 11 -8.72 12.24 20.11
C LYS A 11 -8.43 10.75 19.94
N ALA A 12 -8.19 10.33 18.71
CA ALA A 12 -7.73 8.98 18.39
C ALA A 12 -6.26 9.01 17.93
N PHE A 13 -5.54 7.90 18.15
CA PHE A 13 -4.21 7.70 17.62
C PHE A 13 -4.28 7.13 16.20
N THR A 14 -3.56 7.73 15.26
CA THR A 14 -3.60 7.38 13.83
C THR A 14 -2.77 6.15 13.47
N GLY A 15 -2.01 5.59 14.42
CA GLY A 15 -1.02 4.54 14.14
C GLY A 15 0.30 5.06 13.56
N VAL A 16 0.45 6.37 13.36
CA VAL A 16 1.65 7.00 12.81
C VAL A 16 2.37 7.79 13.90
N ALA A 17 3.67 7.55 14.07
CA ALA A 17 4.52 8.30 14.97
C ALA A 17 5.92 8.44 14.38
N VAL A 18 6.60 9.53 14.72
CA VAL A 18 7.98 9.81 14.33
C VAL A 18 8.83 9.81 15.59
N TYR A 19 9.96 9.12 15.53
CA TYR A 19 10.84 8.91 16.67
C TYR A 19 12.27 9.29 16.34
N GLU A 20 12.95 9.89 17.31
CA GLU A 20 14.42 9.89 17.33
C GLU A 20 14.92 8.45 17.51
N PRO A 21 16.07 8.06 16.93
CA PRO A 21 16.59 6.70 17.03
C PRO A 21 16.71 6.16 18.45
N GLU A 22 17.04 7.03 19.42
CA GLU A 22 17.19 6.70 20.84
C GLU A 22 15.89 6.21 21.48
N PHE A 23 14.73 6.57 20.93
CA PHE A 23 13.44 6.08 21.41
C PHE A 23 13.35 4.54 21.34
N LEU A 24 14.03 3.93 20.36
CA LEU A 24 14.04 2.48 20.19
C LEU A 24 14.61 1.74 21.41
N ASN A 25 15.41 2.41 22.25
CA ASN A 25 15.91 1.84 23.51
C ASN A 25 14.80 1.64 24.55
N PHE A 26 13.65 2.30 24.40
CA PHE A 26 12.48 2.08 25.25
C PHE A 26 11.57 0.97 24.74
N LEU A 27 11.77 0.45 23.51
CA LEU A 27 10.96 -0.65 22.99
C LEU A 27 11.42 -1.98 23.60
N PRO A 28 10.51 -2.78 24.19
CA PRO A 28 10.87 -4.10 24.68
C PRO A 28 11.07 -5.07 23.51
N HIS A 29 11.83 -6.14 23.74
CA HIS A 29 11.97 -7.21 22.75
C HIS A 29 10.65 -7.96 22.55
N GLY A 30 10.39 -8.36 21.30
CA GLY A 30 9.20 -9.13 20.93
C GLY A 30 7.95 -8.28 20.67
N VAL A 31 6.82 -8.96 20.51
CA VAL A 31 5.52 -8.31 20.31
C VAL A 31 5.19 -7.46 21.52
N SER A 32 4.93 -6.18 21.30
CA SER A 32 4.77 -5.22 22.38
C SER A 32 3.89 -4.04 21.99
N SER A 33 3.38 -3.33 23.01
CA SER A 33 2.66 -2.08 22.81
C SER A 33 3.61 -0.90 22.83
N VAL A 34 3.51 -0.04 21.81
CA VAL A 34 4.26 1.22 21.76
C VAL A 34 3.87 2.18 22.89
N THR A 35 2.65 2.05 23.42
CA THR A 35 2.19 2.87 24.56
C THR A 35 3.06 2.66 25.79
N ASP A 36 3.55 1.44 26.01
CA ASP A 36 4.39 1.14 27.16
C ASP A 36 5.78 1.78 27.03
N ALA A 37 6.29 1.88 25.80
CA ALA A 37 7.54 2.56 25.50
C ALA A 37 7.39 4.08 25.66
N TRP A 38 6.25 4.66 25.27
CA TRP A 38 5.92 6.06 25.56
C TRP A 38 5.91 6.35 27.06
N MET A 39 5.27 5.51 27.86
CA MET A 39 5.23 5.70 29.31
C MET A 39 6.64 5.65 29.91
N ARG A 40 7.47 4.67 29.51
CA ARG A 40 8.88 4.58 29.95
C ARG A 40 9.72 5.80 29.52
N ALA A 41 9.57 6.25 28.28
CA ALA A 41 10.29 7.43 27.79
C ALA A 41 9.93 8.68 28.59
N LYS A 42 8.64 8.87 28.88
CA LYS A 42 8.13 9.96 29.71
C LYS A 42 8.67 9.88 31.13
N ASP A 43 8.66 8.70 31.75
CA ASP A 43 9.18 8.49 33.11
C ASP A 43 10.70 8.73 33.19
N ALA A 44 11.42 8.54 32.08
CA ALA A 44 12.83 8.90 31.93
C ALA A 44 13.07 10.40 31.63
N GLY A 45 12.02 11.24 31.65
CA GLY A 45 12.11 12.69 31.46
C GLY A 45 12.02 13.17 30.01
N ASN A 46 11.72 12.28 29.05
CA ASN A 46 11.51 12.66 27.66
C ASN A 46 10.10 13.27 27.46
N LYS A 47 9.95 14.06 26.40
CA LYS A 47 8.67 14.64 26.01
C LYS A 47 8.06 13.85 24.85
N ILE A 48 6.74 13.70 24.88
CA ILE A 48 5.96 13.14 23.79
C ILE A 48 5.09 14.26 23.23
N GLY A 49 5.28 14.59 21.96
CA GLY A 49 4.45 15.55 21.23
C GLY A 49 3.24 14.87 20.60
N ILE A 50 2.20 15.67 20.33
CA ILE A 50 1.03 15.26 19.55
C ILE A 50 0.89 16.24 18.40
N MET A 51 0.73 15.73 17.18
CA MET A 51 0.39 16.52 16.01
C MET A 51 -1.09 16.32 15.69
N ASP A 52 -1.84 17.42 15.63
CA ASP A 52 -3.24 17.39 15.20
C ASP A 52 -3.30 17.32 13.67
N VAL A 53 -3.95 16.28 13.16
CA VAL A 53 -4.14 16.04 11.72
C VAL A 53 -5.63 16.09 11.34
N SER A 54 -6.45 16.77 12.16
CA SER A 54 -7.86 16.99 11.85
C SER A 54 -8.03 17.61 10.46
N GLY A 55 -8.95 17.06 9.66
CA GLY A 55 -9.17 17.44 8.27
C GLY A 55 -8.33 16.65 7.25
N ALA A 56 -7.37 15.84 7.68
CA ALA A 56 -6.71 14.87 6.81
C ALA A 56 -7.60 13.65 6.56
N TYR A 57 -7.38 12.98 5.41
CA TYR A 57 -7.98 11.67 5.15
C TYR A 57 -7.22 10.60 5.92
N TRP A 58 -7.93 9.86 6.78
CA TRP A 58 -7.40 8.70 7.48
C TRP A 58 -8.41 7.56 7.38
N THR A 59 -7.90 6.37 7.10
CA THR A 59 -8.68 5.14 7.12
C THR A 59 -7.76 3.99 7.51
N ASP A 60 -8.30 3.03 8.26
CA ASP A 60 -7.61 1.79 8.54
C ASP A 60 -7.58 0.92 7.27
N ILE A 61 -6.40 0.37 6.95
CA ILE A 61 -6.17 -0.52 5.82
C ILE A 61 -5.74 -1.88 6.39
N GLY A 62 -6.67 -2.53 7.11
CA GLY A 62 -6.42 -3.83 7.75
C GLY A 62 -6.72 -5.06 6.88
N ASN A 63 -7.34 -4.88 5.71
CA ASN A 63 -7.69 -5.97 4.80
C ASN A 63 -7.82 -5.48 3.33
N PRO A 64 -7.83 -6.39 2.34
CA PRO A 64 -7.91 -6.01 0.93
C PRO A 64 -9.14 -5.17 0.54
N SER A 65 -10.30 -5.38 1.17
CA SER A 65 -11.51 -4.59 0.89
C SER A 65 -11.37 -3.15 1.41
N ALA A 66 -10.80 -3.00 2.61
CA ALA A 66 -10.49 -1.70 3.18
C ALA A 66 -9.45 -0.94 2.34
N TYR A 67 -8.42 -1.65 1.85
CA TYR A 67 -7.47 -1.10 0.88
C TYR A 67 -8.17 -0.61 -0.38
N ALA A 68 -8.96 -1.46 -1.04
CA ALA A 68 -9.65 -1.07 -2.26
C ALA A 68 -10.56 0.15 -2.04
N SER A 69 -11.27 0.20 -0.91
CA SER A 69 -12.10 1.35 -0.52
C SER A 69 -11.27 2.62 -0.32
N ALA A 70 -10.09 2.51 0.31
CA ALA A 70 -9.19 3.64 0.52
C ALA A 70 -8.71 4.23 -0.81
N VAL A 71 -8.30 3.39 -1.77
CA VAL A 71 -7.86 3.85 -3.09
C VAL A 71 -9.03 4.48 -3.87
N VAL A 72 -10.23 3.89 -3.80
CA VAL A 72 -11.44 4.46 -4.43
C VAL A 72 -11.76 5.84 -3.89
N ASN A 73 -11.70 6.01 -2.57
CA ASN A 73 -11.98 7.29 -1.93
C ASN A 73 -10.92 8.33 -2.29
N ALA A 74 -9.65 7.94 -2.37
CA ALA A 74 -8.57 8.82 -2.80
C ALA A 74 -8.79 9.33 -4.23
N LEU A 75 -9.10 8.46 -5.20
CA LEU A 75 -9.38 8.87 -6.57
C LEU A 75 -10.62 9.76 -6.67
N ARG A 76 -11.70 9.40 -5.96
CA ARG A 76 -12.91 10.24 -5.92
C ARG A 76 -12.65 11.63 -5.36
N SER A 77 -11.75 11.75 -4.38
CA SER A 77 -11.37 13.05 -3.82
C SER A 77 -10.70 13.97 -4.84
N SER A 78 -10.08 13.43 -5.89
CA SER A 78 -9.54 14.18 -7.03
C SER A 78 -10.52 14.30 -8.21
N GLY A 79 -11.76 13.80 -8.07
CA GLY A 79 -12.75 13.78 -9.15
C GLY A 79 -12.55 12.66 -10.17
N GLU A 80 -11.69 11.69 -9.86
CA GLU A 80 -11.32 10.60 -10.76
C GLU A 80 -11.98 9.28 -10.35
N THR A 81 -12.16 8.38 -11.31
CA THR A 81 -12.56 6.99 -11.06
C THR A 81 -11.63 5.97 -11.69
N ILE A 82 -10.71 6.42 -12.55
CA ILE A 82 -9.75 5.57 -13.24
C ILE A 82 -8.35 6.13 -13.00
N TYR A 83 -7.40 5.26 -12.67
CA TYR A 83 -5.98 5.56 -12.64
C TYR A 83 -5.20 4.52 -13.43
N ILE A 84 -4.31 5.00 -14.28
CA ILE A 84 -3.36 4.18 -15.02
C ILE A 84 -1.98 4.74 -14.74
N HIS A 85 -1.07 3.90 -14.24
CA HIS A 85 0.31 4.32 -14.03
C HIS A 85 0.93 4.76 -15.37
N PRO A 86 1.71 5.87 -15.43
CA PRO A 86 2.19 6.44 -16.69
C PRO A 86 3.00 5.50 -17.60
N ASP A 87 3.68 4.52 -17.01
CA ASP A 87 4.48 3.52 -17.72
C ASP A 87 3.65 2.38 -18.36
N ILE A 88 2.32 2.39 -18.19
CA ILE A 88 1.45 1.32 -18.70
C ILE A 88 1.01 1.63 -20.12
N GLU A 89 1.44 0.78 -21.05
CA GLU A 89 0.87 0.74 -22.39
C GLU A 89 -0.51 0.09 -22.34
N CYS A 90 -1.54 0.91 -22.51
CA CYS A 90 -2.91 0.46 -22.62
C CYS A 90 -3.31 0.42 -24.10
N GLY A 91 -3.72 -0.75 -24.59
CA GLY A 91 -4.32 -0.89 -25.90
C GLY A 91 -5.77 -0.40 -25.92
N ASP A 92 -6.59 -0.98 -26.78
CA ASP A 92 -8.03 -0.74 -26.83
C ASP A 92 -8.75 -1.55 -25.72
N VAL A 93 -8.70 -1.03 -24.49
CA VAL A 93 -9.30 -1.65 -23.30
C VAL A 93 -10.50 -0.83 -22.85
N GLU A 94 -11.68 -1.44 -22.82
CA GLU A 94 -12.88 -0.81 -22.28
C GLU A 94 -12.78 -0.73 -20.75
N MET A 95 -13.03 0.45 -20.16
CA MET A 95 -12.98 0.64 -18.70
C MET A 95 -14.29 1.19 -18.18
N ASP A 96 -14.86 0.52 -17.18
CA ASP A 96 -16.12 0.92 -16.52
C ASP A 96 -15.99 0.99 -15.00
N GLY A 97 -16.67 1.98 -14.42
CA GLY A 97 -16.68 2.23 -12.99
C GLY A 97 -15.30 2.62 -12.46
N TYR A 98 -14.79 1.82 -11.52
CA TYR A 98 -13.53 2.07 -10.85
C TYR A 98 -12.40 1.17 -11.36
N VAL A 99 -11.32 1.75 -11.89
CA VAL A 99 -10.18 0.96 -12.40
C VAL A 99 -8.86 1.58 -11.95
N VAL A 100 -7.98 0.78 -11.35
CA VAL A 100 -6.61 1.18 -11.03
C VAL A 100 -5.65 0.18 -11.64
N ILE A 101 -4.65 0.68 -12.37
CA ILE A 101 -3.58 -0.13 -12.96
C ILE A 101 -2.26 0.42 -12.45
N GLU A 102 -1.61 -0.32 -11.55
CA GLU A 102 -0.32 0.08 -10.99
C GLU A 102 0.84 -0.22 -11.95
N LYS A 103 2.02 0.30 -11.60
CA LYS A 103 3.25 0.09 -12.34
C LYS A 103 3.57 -1.40 -12.49
N GLY A 104 4.01 -1.82 -13.68
CA GLY A 104 4.52 -3.18 -13.94
C GLY A 104 3.46 -4.17 -14.43
N CYS A 105 2.21 -3.74 -14.62
CA CYS A 105 1.17 -4.56 -15.22
C CYS A 105 1.31 -4.62 -16.75
N ALA A 106 1.03 -5.79 -17.34
CA ALA A 106 0.91 -5.97 -18.78
C ALA A 106 -0.57 -6.23 -19.13
N LEU A 107 -1.07 -5.54 -20.17
CA LEU A 107 -2.48 -5.60 -20.58
C LEU A 107 -2.67 -6.20 -21.98
N SER A 108 -1.68 -6.94 -22.50
CA SER A 108 -1.62 -7.41 -23.90
C SER A 108 -2.88 -8.14 -24.39
N ASP A 109 -3.62 -8.78 -23.48
CA ASP A 109 -4.80 -9.60 -23.80
C ASP A 109 -6.07 -9.17 -23.05
N VAL A 110 -6.03 -8.02 -22.36
CA VAL A 110 -7.16 -7.51 -21.59
C VAL A 110 -8.07 -6.70 -22.51
N LYS A 111 -9.36 -7.07 -22.58
CA LYS A 111 -10.35 -6.36 -23.41
C LYS A 111 -11.23 -5.39 -22.63
N SER A 112 -11.50 -5.68 -21.36
CA SER A 112 -12.37 -4.87 -20.52
C SER A 112 -12.00 -4.97 -19.05
N LEU A 113 -12.10 -3.86 -18.32
CA LEU A 113 -11.86 -3.77 -16.88
C LEU A 113 -13.02 -3.07 -16.18
N ARG A 114 -13.43 -3.61 -15.03
CA ARG A 114 -14.56 -3.07 -14.25
C ARG A 114 -14.38 -3.26 -12.76
N ASN A 115 -14.47 -2.17 -12.00
CA ASN A 115 -14.44 -2.17 -10.53
C ASN A 115 -13.28 -2.99 -9.94
N CYS A 116 -12.06 -2.78 -10.44
CA CYS A 116 -10.90 -3.59 -10.13
C CYS A 116 -9.64 -2.77 -9.89
N ILE A 117 -8.73 -3.34 -9.11
CA ILE A 117 -7.36 -2.84 -8.93
C ILE A 117 -6.42 -3.93 -9.43
N ILE A 118 -5.59 -3.59 -10.40
CA ILE A 118 -4.53 -4.45 -10.91
C ILE A 118 -3.23 -3.98 -10.26
N LEU A 119 -2.75 -4.80 -9.35
CA LEU A 119 -1.44 -4.65 -8.76
C LEU A 119 -0.45 -5.45 -9.59
N SER A 120 0.77 -4.94 -9.77
CA SER A 120 1.84 -5.82 -10.22
C SER A 120 2.05 -6.85 -9.13
N ALA A 121 2.06 -8.14 -9.50
CA ALA A 121 2.82 -9.07 -8.70
C ALA A 121 4.22 -8.45 -8.57
N PHE A 122 4.78 -8.38 -7.37
CA PHE A 122 6.21 -8.07 -7.21
C PHE A 122 6.97 -8.75 -8.34
N PRO A 123 8.02 -8.14 -8.94
CA PRO A 123 8.91 -8.96 -9.72
C PRO A 123 9.31 -10.12 -8.80
N SER A 124 8.92 -11.34 -9.17
CA SER A 124 9.80 -12.47 -8.89
C SER A 124 11.19 -11.98 -9.31
N PRO A 125 12.27 -12.28 -8.57
CA PRO A 125 13.61 -11.95 -9.04
C PRO A 125 13.75 -12.57 -10.44
N GLN A 126 13.55 -11.74 -11.47
CA GLN A 126 13.31 -12.24 -12.81
C GLN A 126 14.65 -12.70 -13.36
N SER A 127 14.72 -14.00 -13.59
CA SER A 127 15.01 -14.55 -14.92
C SER A 127 15.87 -13.63 -15.78
N SER A 128 17.17 -13.90 -15.75
CA SER A 128 18.13 -13.48 -16.76
C SER A 128 17.58 -13.71 -18.16
N PRO A 129 17.92 -12.87 -19.16
CA PRO A 129 17.58 -13.15 -20.54
C PRO A 129 18.23 -14.48 -20.94
N GLN A 130 17.41 -15.48 -21.32
CA GLN A 130 17.93 -16.70 -21.92
C GLN A 130 18.54 -16.34 -23.26
N LYS A 131 19.87 -16.17 -23.26
CA LYS A 131 20.67 -16.13 -24.47
C LYS A 131 20.54 -17.51 -25.12
N GLY A 132 20.11 -17.51 -26.39
CA GLY A 132 19.75 -18.72 -27.12
C GLY A 132 20.76 -19.84 -26.96
N GLU A 133 20.26 -21.00 -26.56
CA GLU A 133 21.00 -22.26 -26.61
C GLU A 133 20.41 -23.06 -27.77
N GLU A 134 21.20 -23.16 -28.84
CA GLU A 134 20.97 -24.09 -29.95
C GLU A 134 20.85 -25.51 -29.39
N VAL A 135 19.62 -26.06 -29.41
CA VAL A 135 19.41 -27.47 -29.13
C VAL A 135 19.98 -28.27 -30.32
N ASN A 136 21.18 -28.81 -30.11
CA ASN A 136 21.77 -29.86 -30.95
C ASN A 136 20.77 -31.01 -31.08
N LYS A 137 20.23 -31.21 -32.30
CA LYS A 137 19.45 -32.40 -32.65
C LYS A 137 20.40 -33.57 -32.86
N SER A 138 20.52 -34.46 -31.89
CA SER A 138 21.09 -35.79 -32.10
C SER A 138 20.18 -36.61 -33.02
N PRO A 139 20.69 -37.34 -34.02
CA PRO A 139 19.83 -38.17 -34.87
C PRO A 139 19.38 -39.44 -34.14
N LEU A 140 18.16 -39.88 -34.46
CA LEU A 140 17.56 -41.14 -34.03
C LEU A 140 18.42 -42.34 -34.47
N PRO A 141 18.56 -43.40 -33.66
CA PRO A 141 19.24 -44.61 -34.09
C PRO A 141 18.37 -45.39 -35.08
N SER A 142 18.98 -45.71 -36.23
CA SER A 142 18.51 -46.71 -37.17
C SER A 142 18.56 -48.09 -36.49
N GLY A 143 17.47 -48.84 -36.55
CA GLY A 143 17.43 -50.20 -36.04
C GLY A 143 18.18 -51.20 -36.93
N GLU A 144 18.60 -52.29 -36.31
CA GLU A 144 18.63 -53.65 -36.85
C GLU A 144 18.16 -54.60 -35.74
#